data_AF-A0A7G2M2B2-F1
#
_entry.id   AF-A0A7G2M2B2-F1
#
_cell.length_a   1.000
_cell.length_b   1.000
_cell.length_c   1.000
_cell.angle_alpha   90.00
_cell.angle_beta   90.00
_cell.angle_gamma   90.00
#
_symmetry.space_group_name_H-M   'P 1'
#
loop_
_entity.id
_entity.type
_entity.pdbx_description
1 polymer ?
#
loop_
_entity_poly.entity_id
_entity_poly.type
_entity_poly.pdbx_seq_one_letter_code
_entity_poly.pdbx_strand_id
1 'polypeptide(L)' 'FAPAVLLIEMLGRNNSATLLAAQVFLLARIIYVIVYALGVPTIRTLAWLAGYAATAVLYFHAL' A
#
# COMPACT_ATOMS: atom_id res chain seq x y z
N PHE A 1 -0.05 2.88 6.27
CA PHE A 1 0.09 3.73 5.06
C PHE A 1 0.33 5.19 5.43
N ALA A 2 -0.68 5.96 5.83
CA ALA A 2 -0.55 7.43 5.99
C ALA A 2 0.60 7.88 6.92
N PRO A 3 0.82 7.30 8.12
CA PRO A 3 1.93 7.71 8.97
C PRO A 3 3.32 7.50 8.31
N ALA A 4 3.51 6.40 7.59
CA ALA A 4 4.77 6.12 6.89
C ALA A 4 5.04 7.14 5.77
N VAL A 5 4.00 7.50 4.99
CA VAL A 5 4.13 8.51 3.92
C VAL A 5 4.44 9.88 4.50
N LEU A 6 3.77 10.28 5.59
CA LEU A 6 4.05 11.56 6.26
C LEU A 6 5.49 11.59 6.80
N LEU A 7 5.98 10.50 7.40
CA LEU A 7 7.38 10.39 7.85
C LEU A 7 8.36 10.50 6.69
N ILE A 8 8.13 9.77 5.59
CA ILE A 8 8.98 9.84 4.39
C ILE A 8 9.09 11.28 3.87
N GLU A 9 7.96 11.99 3.78
CA GLU A 9 7.92 13.36 3.26
C GLU A 9 8.60 14.34 4.21
N MET A 10 8.32 14.25 5.52
CA MET A 10 8.97 15.09 6.54
C MET A 10 10.48 14.89 6.60
N LEU A 11 10.97 13.69 6.31
CA LEU A 11 12.40 13.36 6.26
C LEU A 11 13.04 13.66 4.89
N GLY A 12 12.26 14.06 3.88
CA GLY A 12 12.76 14.26 2.52
C GLY A 12 13.27 12.98 1.84
N ARG A 13 12.73 11.80 2.23
CA ARG A 13 13.17 10.49 1.74
C ARG A 13 12.28 9.94 0.62
N ASN A 14 11.46 10.79 0.02
CA ASN A 14 10.59 10.41 -1.07
C ASN A 14 11.42 10.07 -2.33
N ASN A 15 10.99 9.03 -3.05
CA ASN A 15 11.63 8.55 -4.26
C ASN A 15 10.67 7.68 -5.07
N SER A 16 11.11 7.22 -6.24
CA SER A 16 10.31 6.37 -7.14
C SER A 16 9.80 5.08 -6.48
N ALA A 17 10.55 4.49 -5.54
CA ALA A 17 10.12 3.29 -4.83
C ALA A 17 8.98 3.60 -3.84
N THR A 18 9.08 4.71 -3.08
CA THR A 18 8.00 5.14 -2.18
C THR A 18 6.74 5.54 -2.94
N LEU A 19 6.89 6.16 -4.12
CA LEU A 19 5.77 6.47 -5.01
C LEU A 19 5.08 5.19 -5.51
N LEU A 20 5.87 4.22 -5.99
CA LEU A 20 5.34 2.93 -6.44
C LEU A 20 4.61 2.20 -5.31
N ALA A 21 5.19 2.15 -4.10
CA ALA A 21 4.55 1.53 -2.95
C ALA A 21 3.21 2.21 -2.60
N ALA A 22 3.13 3.54 -2.72
CA ALA A 22 1.88 4.27 -2.51
C ALA A 22 0.82 3.95 -3.58
N GLN A 23 1.21 3.86 -4.85
CA GLN A 23 0.32 3.44 -5.93
C GLN A 23 -0.19 2.01 -5.74
N VAL A 24 0.69 1.07 -5.38
CA VAL A 24 0.31 -0.32 -5.08
C VAL A 24 -0.68 -0.38 -3.93
N PHE A 25 -0.46 0.38 -2.85
CA PHE A 25 -1.41 0.46 -1.73
C PHE A 25 -2.79 0.95 -2.19
N LEU A 26 -2.85 2.03 -2.96
CA LEU A 26 -4.10 2.60 -3.45
C LEU A 26 -4.85 1.60 -4.33
N LEU A 27 -4.18 1.02 -5.33
CA LEU A 27 -4.76 0.03 -6.24
C LEU A 27 -5.23 -1.21 -5.48
N ALA A 28 -4.45 -1.69 -4.51
CA ALA A 28 -4.83 -2.81 -3.67
C ALA A 28 -6.13 -2.54 -2.88
N ARG A 29 -6.37 -1.30 -2.43
CA ARG A 29 -7.62 -0.92 -1.75
C ARG A 29 -8.81 -0.86 -2.70
N ILE A 30 -8.62 -0.30 -3.90
CA ILE A 30 -9.66 -0.27 -4.94
C ILE A 30 -10.05 -1.71 -5.31
N ILE A 31 -9.07 -2.57 -5.61
CA ILE A 31 -9.29 -3.98 -5.96
C ILE A 31 -9.99 -4.70 -4.80
N TYR A 32 -9.54 -4.51 -3.55
CA TYR A 32 -10.14 -5.14 -2.39
C TYR A 32 -11.64 -4.84 -2.29
N VAL A 33 -12.05 -3.57 -2.45
CA VAL A 33 -13.47 -3.17 -2.35
C VAL A 33 -14.31 -3.82 -3.45
N ILE A 34 -13.83 -3.79 -4.70
CA ILE A 34 -14.52 -4.43 -5.84
C ILE A 34 -14.68 -5.93 -5.60
N VAL A 35 -13.60 -6.61 -5.22
CA VAL A 35 -13.57 -8.06 -5.02
C VAL A 35 -14.39 -8.48 -3.79
N TYR A 36 -14.40 -7.65 -2.74
CA TYR A 36 -15.26 -7.84 -1.58
C TYR A 36 -16.74 -7.83 -1.99
N ALA A 37 -17.15 -6.86 -2.82
CA ALA A 37 -18.52 -6.77 -3.32
C ALA A 37 -18.90 -7.97 -4.21
N LEU A 38 -17.94 -8.53 -4.95
CA LEU A 38 -18.13 -9.72 -5.79
C LEU A 38 -18.08 -11.05 -4.99
N GLY A 39 -17.74 -11.02 -3.70
CA GLY A 39 -17.73 -12.20 -2.84
C GLY A 39 -16.61 -13.21 -3.12
N VAL A 40 -15.50 -12.81 -3.76
CA VAL A 40 -14.38 -13.72 -4.12
C VAL A 40 -13.28 -13.68 -3.05
N PRO A 41 -13.19 -14.68 -2.13
CA PRO A 41 -12.37 -14.53 -0.92
C PRO A 41 -10.86 -14.61 -1.18
N THR A 42 -10.43 -15.40 -2.17
CA THR A 42 -9.01 -15.62 -2.46
C THR A 42 -8.34 -14.36 -2.99
N ILE A 43 -8.93 -13.73 -4.01
CA ILE A 43 -8.43 -12.48 -4.60
C ILE A 43 -8.45 -11.36 -3.54
N ARG A 44 -9.46 -11.35 -2.67
CA ARG A 44 -9.56 -10.37 -1.57
C ARG A 44 -8.35 -10.47 -0.64
N THR A 45 -7.94 -11.69 -0.28
CA THR A 45 -6.77 -11.92 0.58
C THR A 45 -5.48 -11.49 -0.12
N LEU A 46 -5.33 -11.75 -1.42
CA LEU A 46 -4.18 -11.30 -2.20
C LEU A 46 -4.10 -9.76 -2.27
N ALA A 47 -5.22 -9.08 -2.50
CA ALA A 47 -5.28 -7.62 -2.49
C ALA A 47 -4.95 -7.04 -1.10
N TRP A 48 -5.42 -7.69 -0.04
CA TRP A 48 -5.06 -7.29 1.32
C TRP A 48 -3.56 -7.43 1.59
N LEU A 49 -2.96 -8.57 1.20
CA LEU A 49 -1.53 -8.82 1.34
C LEU A 49 -0.68 -7.82 0.55
N ALA A 50 -1.09 -7.48 -0.68
CA ALA A 50 -0.40 -6.48 -1.49
C ALA A 50 -0.38 -5.10 -0.81
N GLY A 51 -1.53 -4.65 -0.26
CA GLY A 51 -1.60 -3.40 0.49
C GLY A 51 -0.82 -3.43 1.80
N TYR A 52 -0.75 -4.59 2.47
CA TYR A 52 0.07 -4.79 3.65
C TYR A 52 1.58 -4.70 3.32
N ALA A 53 2.03 -5.42 2.29
CA ALA A 53 3.42 -5.38 1.83
C ALA A 53 3.84 -3.98 1.39
N ALA A 54 2.98 -3.26 0.64
CA ALA A 54 3.22 -1.87 0.28
C ALA A 54 3.40 -0.96 1.51
N THR A 55 2.60 -1.18 2.55
CA THR A 55 2.75 -0.44 3.82
C THR A 55 4.08 -0.76 4.51
N ALA A 56 4.50 -2.03 4.52
CA ALA A 56 5.78 -2.45 5.10
C ALA A 56 6.97 -1.83 4.34
N VAL A 57 6.92 -1.79 3.01
CA VAL A 57 7.94 -1.14 2.17
C VAL A 57 8.05 0.36 2.49
N LEU A 58 6.93 1.06 2.68
CA LEU A 58 6.95 2.48 3.06
C LEU A 58 7.61 2.69 4.43
N TYR A 59 7.34 1.83 5.42
CA TYR A 59 8.04 1.91 6.70
C TYR A 59 9.52 1.60 6.58
N PHE A 60 9.90 0.64 5.76
CA PHE A 60 11.31 0.33 5.50
C PHE A 60 12.05 1.53 4.90
N HIS A 61 11.44 2.29 3.99
CA HIS A 61 12.03 3.51 3.45
C HIS A 61 12.05 4.69 4.43
N ALA A 62 11.26 4.65 5.51
CA ALA A 62 11.23 5.69 6.53
C ALA A 62 12.38 5.55 7.56
N LEU A 63 12.89 4.33 7.77
CA LEU A 63 14.02 4.00 8.66
C LEU A 63 15.34 4.54 8.10
#